data_AF-R9A7P5-F1
#
_entry.id   AF-R9A7P5-F1
#
_cell.length_a   1.000
_cell.length_b   1.000
_cell.length_c   1.000
_cell.angle_alpha   90.00
_cell.angle_beta   90.00
_cell.angle_gamma   90.00
#
_symmetry.space_group_name_H-M   'P 1'
#
loop_
_entity.id
_entity.type
_entity.pdbx_description
1 polymer ?
#
loop_
_entity_poly.entity_id
_entity_poly.type
_entity_poly.pdbx_seq_one_letter_code
_entity_poly.pdbx_strand_id
1 'polypeptide(L)'
;MGTEEPAHTILIVDDVPENVELLKYLLQQEGFKTYTAFSAEEARLVLLNTAIDTLLLDVNMPVQDGFSFCRELRTMDQFKLLPILFITSIEREVGFQEAMKNGGDDFINKPFNKRELVAKIHSVIRLKDLQDELYRQKSKYEKELQTARRVQDQLIPEKSFIWNGIKAQTLFHPYLQIGGDFVDSWIEEKKLHIVIADCSGHGPSAALIGAMFKMQLFNLVSSMGLRERVAHLRKNMELVLPEDYAITFCYAILDQDLKLSYINGGHPAPIVYIDGETKFLKGMSPMIMGINFSATDEVQSVQLKTGSMFFMYTDGASEAMNPKSEYITEDGMKEIFHESVKSGTDILPTVQNKILEFCGSSTPSDDMAMVCIQL
;
A
#
# COMPACT_ATOMS: atom_id res chain seq x y z
N MET A 1 0.67 43.38 -10.33
CA MET A 1 1.96 43.14 -9.65
C MET A 1 2.17 41.64 -9.69
N GLY A 2 3.04 41.18 -10.58
CA GLY A 2 3.32 39.76 -10.76
C GLY A 2 4.07 39.22 -9.55
N THR A 3 3.61 38.09 -9.03
CA THR A 3 4.35 37.29 -8.07
C THR A 3 5.60 36.78 -8.77
N GLU A 4 6.78 37.32 -8.45
CA GLU A 4 8.05 36.78 -8.95
C GLU A 4 8.20 35.34 -8.45
N GLU A 5 8.08 34.37 -9.36
CA GLU A 5 8.49 33.00 -9.09
C GLU A 5 9.98 33.00 -8.70
N PRO A 6 10.40 32.17 -7.73
CA PRO A 6 11.79 32.10 -7.35
C PRO A 6 12.64 31.71 -8.56
N ALA A 7 13.62 32.55 -8.89
CA ALA A 7 14.56 32.29 -9.98
C ALA A 7 15.24 30.92 -9.82
N HIS A 8 15.01 30.02 -10.80
CA HIS A 8 15.67 28.72 -10.86
C HIS A 8 17.19 28.88 -10.94
N THR A 9 17.90 27.94 -10.35
CA THR A 9 19.36 27.96 -10.21
C THR A 9 20.00 26.99 -11.19
N ILE A 10 20.82 27.51 -12.09
CA ILE A 10 21.49 26.76 -13.15
C ILE A 10 22.99 26.69 -12.82
N LEU A 11 23.56 25.48 -12.86
CA LEU A 11 25.01 25.30 -12.81
C LEU A 11 25.55 25.20 -14.24
N ILE A 12 26.51 26.05 -14.58
CA ILE A 12 27.20 26.04 -15.87
C ILE A 12 28.58 25.43 -15.67
N VAL A 13 28.91 24.39 -16.43
CA VAL A 13 30.19 23.69 -16.34
C VAL A 13 30.82 23.61 -17.73
N ASP A 14 31.90 24.35 -17.93
CA ASP A 14 32.67 24.41 -19.18
C ASP A 14 34.10 24.85 -18.82
N ASP A 15 35.12 24.20 -19.38
CA ASP A 15 36.53 24.48 -19.06
C ASP A 15 37.05 25.76 -19.74
N VAL A 16 36.29 26.31 -20.69
CA VAL A 16 36.61 27.55 -21.41
C VAL A 16 35.89 28.74 -20.75
N PRO A 17 36.62 29.65 -20.08
CA PRO A 17 36.01 30.74 -19.31
C PRO A 17 35.09 31.67 -20.13
N GLU A 18 35.40 31.88 -21.41
CA GLU A 18 34.60 32.70 -22.31
C GLU A 18 33.21 32.10 -22.56
N ASN A 19 33.09 30.77 -22.64
CA ASN A 19 31.80 30.09 -22.81
C ASN A 19 30.96 30.26 -21.55
N VAL A 20 31.57 30.09 -20.37
CA VAL A 20 30.91 30.23 -19.07
C VAL A 20 30.35 31.63 -18.89
N GLU A 21 31.15 32.68 -19.14
CA GLU A 21 30.71 34.08 -18.98
C GLU A 21 29.61 34.46 -19.97
N LEU A 22 29.67 33.95 -21.22
CA LEU A 22 28.59 34.14 -22.19
C LEU A 22 27.27 33.50 -21.70
N LEU A 23 27.30 32.23 -21.32
CA LEU A 23 26.12 31.50 -20.85
C LEU A 23 25.55 32.16 -19.59
N LYS A 24 26.40 32.51 -18.64
CA LYS A 24 26.03 33.21 -17.41
C LYS A 24 25.30 34.51 -17.71
N TYR A 25 25.87 35.36 -18.59
CA TYR A 25 25.23 36.61 -19.01
C TYR A 25 23.87 36.35 -19.66
N LEU A 26 23.78 35.39 -20.59
CA LEU A 26 22.54 35.10 -21.30
C LEU A 26 21.43 34.61 -20.37
N LEU A 27 21.75 33.77 -19.39
CA LEU A 27 20.77 33.18 -18.47
C LEU A 27 20.34 34.16 -17.37
N GLN A 28 21.27 34.98 -16.86
CA GLN A 28 20.93 36.03 -15.90
C GLN A 28 19.97 37.07 -16.50
N GLN A 29 20.08 37.37 -17.79
CA GLN A 29 19.13 38.25 -18.50
C GLN A 29 17.71 37.67 -18.59
N GLU A 30 17.58 36.34 -18.53
CA GLU A 30 16.28 35.65 -18.49
C GLU A 30 15.78 35.43 -17.05
N GLY A 31 16.48 35.98 -16.05
CA GLY A 31 16.10 35.91 -14.64
C GLY A 31 16.56 34.66 -13.90
N PHE A 32 17.41 33.81 -14.49
CA PHE A 32 17.97 32.65 -13.81
C PHE A 32 19.09 33.04 -12.83
N LYS A 33 19.19 32.32 -11.72
CA LYS A 33 20.40 32.32 -10.87
C LYS A 33 21.42 31.37 -11.48
N THR A 34 22.68 31.76 -11.50
CA THR A 34 23.73 30.96 -12.14
C THR A 34 24.89 30.70 -11.17
N TYR A 35 25.30 29.44 -11.08
CA TYR A 35 26.59 29.05 -10.54
C TYR A 35 27.48 28.56 -11.69
N THR A 36 28.79 28.63 -11.49
CA THR A 36 29.76 28.29 -12.53
C THR A 36 30.81 27.36 -11.95
N ALA A 37 31.30 26.43 -12.77
CA ALA A 37 32.47 25.62 -12.49
C ALA A 37 33.26 25.42 -13.79
N PHE A 38 34.57 25.26 -13.68
CA PHE A 38 35.47 25.09 -14.83
C PHE A 38 36.00 23.66 -14.94
N SER A 39 35.55 22.76 -14.07
CA SER A 39 35.89 21.34 -14.09
C SER A 39 34.80 20.51 -13.41
N ALA A 40 34.80 19.20 -13.65
CA ALA A 40 33.92 18.26 -12.95
C ALA A 40 34.15 18.26 -11.42
N GLU A 41 35.40 18.49 -10.97
CA GLU A 41 35.73 18.57 -9.54
C GLU A 41 35.09 19.79 -8.87
N GLU A 42 35.21 20.96 -9.48
CA GLU A 42 34.55 22.17 -9.00
C GLU A 42 33.02 22.03 -9.04
N ALA A 43 32.49 21.43 -10.11
CA ALA A 43 31.06 21.20 -10.25
C ALA A 43 30.51 20.33 -9.12
N ARG A 44 31.23 19.28 -8.69
CA ARG A 44 30.89 18.47 -7.51
C ARG A 44 30.77 19.31 -6.25
N LEU A 45 31.75 20.19 -6.00
CA LEU A 45 31.73 21.05 -4.81
C LEU A 45 30.50 21.95 -4.82
N VAL A 46 30.13 22.51 -5.97
CA VAL A 46 28.92 23.34 -6.08
C VAL A 46 27.66 22.50 -5.84
N LEU A 47 27.54 21.34 -6.50
CA LEU A 47 26.37 20.46 -6.39
C LEU A 47 26.12 19.93 -4.97
N LEU A 48 27.19 19.70 -4.19
CA LEU A 48 27.07 19.25 -2.80
C LEU A 48 26.62 20.36 -1.84
N ASN A 49 26.90 21.62 -2.17
CA ASN A 49 26.64 22.76 -1.28
C ASN A 49 25.45 23.62 -1.71
N THR A 50 24.92 23.40 -2.91
CA THR A 50 23.89 24.26 -3.52
C THR A 50 22.81 23.42 -4.19
N ALA A 51 21.55 23.76 -3.97
CA ALA A 51 20.44 23.18 -4.73
C ALA A 51 20.45 23.73 -6.17
N ILE A 52 20.73 22.88 -7.14
CA ILE A 52 20.75 23.20 -8.56
C ILE A 52 19.51 22.60 -9.23
N ASP A 53 18.83 23.39 -10.05
CA ASP A 53 17.63 23.00 -10.79
C ASP A 53 17.97 22.41 -12.16
N THR A 54 19.08 22.82 -12.77
CA THR A 54 19.57 22.24 -14.03
C THR A 54 21.08 22.43 -14.16
N LEU A 55 21.76 21.45 -14.73
CA LEU A 55 23.17 21.48 -15.07
C LEU A 55 23.34 21.66 -16.58
N LEU A 56 24.04 22.72 -16.98
CA LEU A 56 24.57 22.88 -18.33
C LEU A 56 26.00 22.35 -18.36
N LEU A 57 26.25 21.31 -19.15
CA LEU A 57 27.51 20.58 -19.09
C LEU A 57 28.18 20.53 -20.46
N ASP A 58 29.38 21.09 -20.56
CA ASP A 58 30.23 20.86 -21.71
C ASP A 58 30.73 19.41 -21.73
N VAL A 59 30.83 18.85 -22.93
CA VAL A 59 31.31 17.47 -23.13
C VAL A 59 32.84 17.41 -23.10
N ASN A 60 33.51 18.39 -23.69
CA ASN A 60 34.94 18.37 -23.98
C ASN A 60 35.76 19.02 -22.86
N MET A 61 35.71 18.45 -21.67
CA MET A 61 36.50 18.93 -20.53
C MET A 61 37.74 18.05 -20.27
N PRO A 62 38.85 18.64 -19.77
CA PRO A 62 40.05 17.90 -19.43
C PRO A 62 39.85 17.04 -18.17
N VAL A 63 40.65 15.97 -18.06
CA VAL A 63 40.66 14.99 -16.95
C VAL A 63 39.41 14.11 -16.89
N GLN A 64 38.22 14.72 -16.82
CA GLN A 64 36.94 14.04 -16.83
C GLN A 64 35.99 14.73 -17.80
N ASP A 65 35.65 14.03 -18.88
CA ASP A 65 34.69 14.52 -19.87
C ASP A 65 33.27 14.60 -19.32
N GLY A 66 32.42 15.42 -19.93
CA GLY A 66 31.05 15.65 -19.48
C GLY A 66 30.18 14.38 -19.48
N PHE A 67 30.38 13.45 -20.42
CA PHE A 67 29.63 12.19 -20.41
C PHE A 67 30.03 11.31 -19.23
N SER A 68 31.33 11.23 -18.93
CA SER A 68 31.85 10.53 -17.76
C SER A 68 31.34 11.12 -16.45
N PHE A 69 31.33 12.46 -16.35
CA PHE A 69 30.77 13.14 -15.19
C PHE A 69 29.27 12.92 -15.03
N CYS A 70 28.50 12.97 -16.12
CA CYS A 70 27.07 12.67 -16.10
C CYS A 70 26.80 11.24 -15.60
N ARG A 71 27.52 10.24 -16.13
CA ARG A 71 27.39 8.83 -15.67
C ARG A 71 27.64 8.71 -14.17
N GLU A 72 28.67 9.37 -13.67
CA GLU A 72 28.96 9.41 -12.23
C GLU A 72 27.79 10.00 -11.43
N LEU A 73 27.27 11.18 -11.82
CA LEU A 73 26.13 11.81 -11.15
C LEU A 73 24.90 10.90 -11.12
N ARG A 74 24.65 10.10 -12.17
CA ARG A 74 23.55 9.13 -12.22
C ARG A 74 23.71 7.95 -11.27
N THR A 75 24.92 7.68 -10.75
CA THR A 75 25.13 6.68 -9.69
C THR A 75 24.83 7.21 -8.29
N MET A 76 24.65 8.53 -8.13
CA MET A 76 24.38 9.17 -6.84
C MET A 76 22.88 9.45 -6.71
N ASP A 77 22.22 8.88 -5.70
CA ASP A 77 20.76 9.03 -5.51
C ASP A 77 20.31 10.50 -5.45
N GLN A 78 21.14 11.39 -4.91
CA GLN A 78 20.85 12.83 -4.82
C GLN A 78 20.78 13.53 -6.19
N PHE A 79 21.54 13.07 -7.19
CA PHE A 79 21.65 13.73 -8.50
C PHE A 79 21.06 12.90 -9.65
N LYS A 80 20.51 11.73 -9.33
CA LYS A 80 19.92 10.82 -10.31
C LYS A 80 18.83 11.46 -11.18
N LEU A 81 18.11 12.44 -10.63
CA LEU A 81 17.02 13.17 -11.27
C LEU A 81 17.36 14.63 -11.60
N LEU A 82 18.60 15.06 -11.36
CA LEU A 82 19.04 16.42 -11.72
C LEU A 82 18.98 16.56 -13.25
N PRO A 83 18.26 17.54 -13.82
CA PRO A 83 18.28 17.73 -15.26
C PRO A 83 19.67 18.14 -15.76
N ILE A 84 20.19 17.43 -16.76
CA ILE A 84 21.51 17.67 -17.37
C ILE A 84 21.31 17.95 -18.86
N LEU A 85 21.66 19.16 -19.28
CA LEU A 85 21.64 19.61 -20.66
C LEU A 85 23.08 19.71 -21.17
N PHE A 86 23.44 18.85 -22.12
CA PHE A 86 24.77 18.92 -22.71
C PHE A 86 24.89 20.10 -23.66
N ILE A 87 26.03 20.79 -23.63
CA ILE A 87 26.40 21.80 -24.62
C ILE A 87 27.65 21.27 -25.34
N THR A 88 27.58 21.03 -26.65
CA THR A 88 28.67 20.33 -27.35
C THR A 88 28.88 20.83 -28.77
N SER A 89 30.08 20.68 -29.31
CA SER A 89 30.41 20.93 -30.73
C SER A 89 30.31 19.66 -31.58
N ILE A 90 29.87 18.53 -31.02
CA ILE A 90 29.73 17.24 -31.72
C ILE A 90 28.57 17.30 -32.74
N GLU A 91 28.70 16.54 -33.84
CA GLU A 91 27.64 16.40 -34.83
C GLU A 91 26.31 15.95 -34.20
N ARG A 92 25.21 16.56 -34.65
CA ARG A 92 23.90 16.52 -33.98
C ARG A 92 23.35 15.11 -33.73
N GLU A 93 23.48 14.21 -34.70
CA GLU A 93 22.94 12.84 -34.58
C GLU A 93 23.77 11.97 -33.62
N VAL A 94 25.10 12.11 -33.65
CA VAL A 94 26.02 11.36 -32.78
C VAL A 94 25.96 11.91 -31.34
N GLY A 95 25.89 13.23 -31.18
CA GLY A 95 25.79 13.89 -29.89
C GLY A 95 24.51 13.55 -29.13
N PHE A 96 23.37 13.46 -29.82
CA PHE A 96 22.10 13.08 -29.19
C PHE A 96 22.11 11.65 -28.64
N GLN A 97 22.56 10.69 -29.44
CA GLN A 97 22.59 9.28 -29.04
C GLN A 97 23.50 9.07 -27.83
N GLU A 98 24.68 9.69 -27.83
CA GLU A 98 25.61 9.60 -26.71
C GLU A 98 25.10 10.34 -25.47
N ALA A 99 24.47 11.51 -25.61
CA ALA A 99 23.86 12.22 -24.48
C ALA A 99 22.81 11.35 -23.76
N MET A 100 21.89 10.75 -24.51
CA MET A 100 20.84 9.88 -23.96
C MET A 100 21.43 8.62 -23.31
N LYS A 101 22.39 7.97 -23.98
CA LYS A 101 23.04 6.75 -23.49
C LYS A 101 23.79 6.97 -22.17
N ASN A 102 24.28 8.18 -21.94
CA ASN A 102 25.04 8.55 -20.74
C ASN A 102 24.16 9.18 -19.65
N GLY A 103 22.84 9.25 -19.87
CA GLY A 103 21.85 9.72 -18.90
C GLY A 103 21.62 11.22 -18.88
N GLY A 104 22.01 11.96 -19.93
CA GLY A 104 21.58 13.35 -20.11
C GLY A 104 20.10 13.44 -20.49
N ASP A 105 19.51 14.59 -20.25
CA ASP A 105 18.07 14.84 -20.49
C ASP A 105 17.82 15.48 -21.85
N ASP A 106 18.77 16.27 -22.34
CA ASP A 106 18.78 16.83 -23.69
C ASP A 106 20.19 17.35 -24.05
N PHE A 107 20.36 17.90 -25.24
CA PHE A 107 21.59 18.53 -25.70
C PHE A 107 21.35 19.78 -26.56
N ILE A 108 22.40 20.59 -26.69
CA ILE A 108 22.48 21.79 -27.50
C ILE A 108 23.81 21.78 -28.26
N ASN A 109 23.75 22.01 -29.57
CA ASN A 109 24.95 22.12 -30.39
C ASN A 109 25.51 23.55 -30.40
N LYS A 110 26.84 23.68 -30.29
CA LYS A 110 27.59 24.90 -30.55
C LYS A 110 27.78 25.06 -32.08
N PRO A 111 27.56 26.24 -32.67
CA PRO A 111 27.01 27.46 -32.05
C PRO A 111 25.49 27.35 -31.81
N PHE A 112 25.02 27.84 -30.66
CA PHE A 112 23.61 27.76 -30.25
C PHE A 112 22.87 29.10 -30.34
N ASN A 113 21.56 29.04 -30.53
CA ASN A 113 20.68 30.21 -30.47
C ASN A 113 20.16 30.43 -29.03
N LYS A 114 20.18 31.68 -28.54
CA LYS A 114 19.65 32.03 -27.21
C LYS A 114 18.23 31.50 -26.97
N ARG A 115 17.33 31.63 -27.96
CA ARG A 115 15.93 31.17 -27.83
C ARG A 115 15.84 29.66 -27.69
N GLU A 116 16.66 28.91 -28.42
CA GLU A 116 16.72 27.45 -28.32
C GLU A 116 17.25 27.01 -26.95
N LEU A 117 18.33 27.64 -26.48
CA LEU A 117 18.90 27.37 -25.15
C LEU A 117 17.88 27.58 -24.04
N VAL A 118 17.24 28.74 -24.03
CA VAL A 118 16.26 29.11 -22.99
C VAL A 118 15.03 28.20 -23.05
N ALA A 119 14.53 27.88 -24.26
CA ALA A 119 13.39 26.98 -24.42
C ALA A 119 13.68 25.55 -23.90
N LYS A 120 14.88 25.02 -24.17
CA LYS A 120 15.30 23.70 -23.67
C LYS A 120 15.48 23.71 -22.16
N ILE A 121 16.10 24.74 -21.59
CA ILE A 121 16.23 24.92 -20.14
C ILE A 121 14.87 24.94 -19.45
N HIS A 122 13.92 25.75 -19.94
CA HIS A 122 12.56 25.75 -19.36
C HIS A 122 11.86 24.39 -19.48
N SER A 123 12.10 23.66 -20.57
CA SER A 123 11.48 22.34 -20.77
C SER A 123 11.98 21.32 -19.74
N VAL A 124 13.30 21.27 -19.50
CA VAL A 124 13.88 20.32 -18.54
C VAL A 124 13.60 20.72 -17.09
N ILE A 125 13.58 22.02 -16.78
CA ILE A 125 13.15 22.53 -15.46
C ILE A 125 11.70 22.18 -15.20
N ARG A 126 10.79 22.39 -16.17
CA ARG A 126 9.37 22.05 -16.01
C ARG A 126 9.16 20.57 -15.70
N LEU A 127 9.92 19.67 -16.33
CA LEU A 127 9.85 18.24 -16.03
C LEU A 127 10.29 17.95 -14.59
N LYS A 128 11.38 18.57 -14.14
CA LYS A 128 11.86 18.48 -12.76
C LYS A 128 10.82 19.00 -11.76
N ASP A 129 10.23 20.17 -12.02
CA ASP A 129 9.23 20.75 -11.12
C ASP A 129 8.01 19.85 -10.97
N LEU A 130 7.51 19.29 -12.09
CA LEU A 130 6.39 18.33 -12.06
C LEU A 130 6.76 17.07 -11.28
N GLN A 131 7.99 16.58 -11.43
CA GLN A 131 8.48 15.41 -10.70
C GLN A 131 8.62 15.71 -9.19
N ASP A 132 9.19 16.84 -8.83
CA ASP A 132 9.33 17.31 -7.44
C ASP A 132 7.95 17.49 -6.79
N GLU A 133 6.99 18.07 -7.52
CA GLU A 133 5.61 18.21 -7.06
C GLU A 133 4.97 16.83 -6.82
N LEU A 134 5.11 15.90 -7.76
CA LEU A 134 4.57 14.56 -7.64
C LEU A 134 5.16 13.83 -6.42
N TYR A 135 6.47 13.94 -6.18
CA TYR A 135 7.11 13.35 -4.99
C TYR A 135 6.60 13.99 -3.69
N ARG A 136 6.41 15.31 -3.66
CA ARG A 136 5.84 16.01 -2.50
C ARG A 136 4.41 15.56 -2.23
N GLN A 137 3.57 15.47 -3.26
CA GLN A 137 2.19 14.98 -3.14
C GLN A 137 2.16 13.54 -2.64
N LYS A 138 2.99 12.66 -3.21
CA LYS A 138 3.13 11.25 -2.78
C LYS A 138 3.54 11.16 -1.31
N SER A 139 4.57 11.90 -0.89
CA SER A 139 5.05 11.88 0.49
C SER A 139 3.99 12.40 1.48
N LYS A 140 3.22 13.43 1.09
CA LYS A 140 2.11 13.93 1.90
C LYS A 140 1.01 12.86 2.05
N TYR A 141 0.61 12.23 0.94
CA TYR A 141 -0.39 11.18 0.93
C TYR A 141 0.03 9.97 1.77
N GLU A 142 1.29 9.54 1.68
CA GLU A 142 1.84 8.45 2.51
C GLU A 142 1.79 8.78 4.01
N LYS A 143 2.09 10.02 4.41
CA LYS A 143 1.98 10.45 5.82
C LYS A 143 0.54 10.44 6.33
N GLU A 144 -0.42 10.85 5.50
CA GLU A 144 -1.84 10.83 5.83
C GLU A 144 -2.32 9.39 6.02
N LEU A 145 -1.97 8.48 5.10
CA LEU A 145 -2.30 7.05 5.22
C LEU A 145 -1.65 6.41 6.45
N GLN A 146 -0.42 6.77 6.81
CA GLN A 146 0.24 6.24 8.01
C GLN A 146 -0.49 6.68 9.28
N THR A 147 -1.06 7.87 9.27
CA THR A 147 -1.86 8.38 10.39
C THR A 147 -3.19 7.64 10.47
N ALA A 148 -3.86 7.41 9.34
CA ALA A 148 -5.09 6.63 9.27
C ALA A 148 -4.88 5.18 9.75
N ARG A 149 -3.75 4.55 9.38
CA ARG A 149 -3.38 3.22 9.86
C ARG A 149 -3.34 3.12 11.38
N ARG A 150 -2.69 4.08 12.05
CA ARG A 150 -2.64 4.09 13.53
C ARG A 150 -4.03 4.18 14.16
N VAL A 151 -4.95 4.90 13.53
CA VAL A 151 -6.34 4.98 13.99
C VAL A 151 -7.04 3.63 13.78
N GLN A 152 -6.83 3.00 12.62
CA GLN A 152 -7.39 1.68 12.34
C GLN A 152 -6.84 0.61 13.28
N ASP A 153 -5.54 0.60 13.59
CA ASP A 153 -4.93 -0.36 14.53
C ASP A 153 -5.56 -0.26 15.94
N GLN A 154 -5.92 0.96 16.37
CA GLN A 154 -6.67 1.16 17.62
C GLN A 154 -8.13 0.75 17.50
N LEU A 155 -8.71 0.93 16.32
CA LEU A 155 -10.08 0.55 16.03
C LEU A 155 -10.23 -0.94 15.85
N ILE A 156 -9.27 -1.70 15.33
CA ILE A 156 -9.36 -3.14 15.09
C ILE A 156 -8.09 -3.76 15.70
N PRO A 157 -7.97 -3.76 17.05
CA PRO A 157 -6.78 -4.30 17.67
C PRO A 157 -6.75 -5.82 17.51
N GLU A 158 -5.58 -6.35 17.20
CA GLU A 158 -5.34 -7.79 17.36
C GLU A 158 -5.52 -8.18 18.82
N LYS A 159 -6.29 -9.24 19.05
CA LYS A 159 -6.64 -9.73 20.38
C LYS A 159 -6.07 -11.11 20.57
N SER A 160 -5.57 -11.37 21.77
CA SER A 160 -5.16 -12.69 22.22
C SER A 160 -5.51 -12.80 23.70
N PHE A 161 -6.47 -13.65 24.03
CA PHE A 161 -6.91 -13.85 25.41
C PHE A 161 -7.40 -15.27 25.66
N ILE A 162 -7.51 -15.63 26.94
CA ILE A 162 -8.04 -16.93 27.38
C ILE A 162 -9.29 -16.68 28.20
N TRP A 163 -10.38 -17.38 27.87
CA TRP A 163 -11.65 -17.34 28.58
C TRP A 163 -12.11 -18.77 28.88
N ASN A 164 -12.24 -19.14 30.15
CA ASN A 164 -12.64 -20.49 30.57
C ASN A 164 -11.81 -21.63 29.92
N GLY A 165 -10.50 -21.41 29.73
CA GLY A 165 -9.61 -22.36 29.07
C GLY A 165 -9.62 -22.28 27.54
N ILE A 166 -10.53 -21.50 26.95
CA ILE A 166 -10.63 -21.30 25.50
C ILE A 166 -9.71 -20.14 25.11
N LYS A 167 -8.74 -20.38 24.22
CA LYS A 167 -7.87 -19.33 23.67
C LYS A 167 -8.54 -18.73 22.43
N ALA A 168 -8.69 -17.41 22.41
CA ALA A 168 -9.19 -16.66 21.26
C ALA A 168 -8.09 -15.74 20.73
N GLN A 169 -7.82 -15.80 19.42
CA GLN A 169 -6.83 -14.97 18.77
C GLN A 169 -7.39 -14.36 17.49
N THR A 170 -7.12 -13.09 17.22
CA THR A 170 -7.42 -12.40 15.96
C THR A 170 -6.14 -11.85 15.35
N LEU A 171 -6.12 -11.75 14.02
CA LEU A 171 -5.00 -11.25 13.24
C LEU A 171 -5.54 -10.45 12.06
N PHE A 172 -4.95 -9.29 11.80
CA PHE A 172 -5.32 -8.45 10.66
C PHE A 172 -4.08 -7.93 9.93
N HIS A 173 -3.99 -8.25 8.64
CA HIS A 173 -2.90 -7.87 7.76
C HIS A 173 -3.48 -7.10 6.55
N PRO A 174 -3.44 -5.76 6.56
CA PRO A 174 -3.95 -4.98 5.44
C PRO A 174 -3.03 -5.11 4.21
N TYR A 175 -3.62 -5.13 3.01
CA TYR A 175 -2.92 -5.11 1.74
C TYR A 175 -2.19 -3.78 1.52
N LEU A 176 -2.91 -2.69 1.75
CA LEU A 176 -2.36 -1.33 1.73
C LEU A 176 -2.00 -0.90 3.16
N GLN A 177 -1.96 0.41 3.39
CA GLN A 177 -1.76 0.92 4.75
C GLN A 177 -3.02 0.76 5.63
N ILE A 178 -4.20 0.72 5.02
CA ILE A 178 -5.48 0.51 5.67
C ILE A 178 -6.38 -0.35 4.79
N GLY A 179 -7.25 -1.13 5.42
CA GLY A 179 -8.06 -2.15 4.74
C GLY A 179 -9.55 -2.14 5.10
N GLY A 180 -10.36 -2.80 4.30
CA GLY A 180 -11.80 -2.97 4.50
C GLY A 180 -12.17 -4.09 5.48
N ASP A 181 -11.31 -5.10 5.56
CA ASP A 181 -11.59 -6.27 6.39
C ASP A 181 -11.61 -5.94 7.87
N PHE A 182 -12.39 -6.73 8.57
CA PHE A 182 -12.69 -6.56 9.96
C PHE A 182 -12.69 -7.91 10.65
N VAL A 183 -12.04 -7.98 11.81
CA VAL A 183 -12.11 -9.16 12.68
C VAL A 183 -12.14 -8.72 14.13
N ASP A 184 -13.00 -9.33 14.93
CA ASP A 184 -13.06 -9.06 16.36
C ASP A 184 -13.55 -10.27 17.16
N SER A 185 -13.14 -10.33 18.43
CA SER A 185 -13.67 -11.26 19.42
C SER A 185 -13.76 -10.63 20.80
N TRP A 186 -14.82 -10.95 21.54
CA TRP A 186 -15.04 -10.43 22.89
C TRP A 186 -15.96 -11.33 23.71
N ILE A 187 -15.97 -11.12 25.02
CA ILE A 187 -16.88 -11.80 25.94
C ILE A 187 -18.04 -10.87 26.30
N GLU A 188 -19.26 -11.34 26.12
CA GLU A 188 -20.50 -10.65 26.52
C GLU A 188 -21.51 -11.68 27.03
N GLU A 189 -22.23 -11.36 28.12
CA GLU A 189 -23.22 -12.27 28.73
C GLU A 189 -22.74 -13.72 28.94
N LYS A 190 -21.44 -13.89 29.28
CA LYS A 190 -20.78 -15.20 29.45
C LYS A 190 -20.76 -16.06 28.17
N LYS A 191 -20.79 -15.44 27.00
CA LYS A 191 -20.58 -16.07 25.70
C LYS A 191 -19.39 -15.43 25.00
N LEU A 192 -18.70 -16.20 24.19
CA LEU A 192 -17.62 -15.69 23.34
C LEU A 192 -18.22 -15.33 21.97
N HIS A 193 -18.18 -14.05 21.64
CA HIS A 193 -18.61 -13.50 20.36
C HIS A 193 -17.41 -13.41 19.43
N ILE A 194 -17.60 -13.79 18.18
CA ILE A 194 -16.56 -13.88 17.17
C ILE A 194 -17.16 -13.38 15.87
N VAL A 195 -16.52 -12.40 15.24
CA VAL A 195 -17.01 -11.84 14.00
C VAL A 195 -15.84 -11.58 13.06
N ILE A 196 -16.08 -11.85 11.79
CA ILE A 196 -15.21 -11.49 10.70
C ILE A 196 -16.07 -10.91 9.58
N ALA A 197 -15.55 -9.92 8.87
CA ALA A 197 -16.20 -9.34 7.71
C ALA A 197 -15.15 -8.87 6.72
N ASP A 198 -15.52 -8.91 5.45
CA ASP A 198 -14.79 -8.30 4.34
C ASP A 198 -15.73 -7.26 3.71
N CYS A 199 -15.20 -6.07 3.49
CA CYS A 199 -15.93 -4.97 2.87
C CYS A 199 -15.38 -4.74 1.47
N SER A 200 -16.24 -4.80 0.45
CA SER A 200 -15.82 -4.68 -0.95
C SER A 200 -14.91 -3.47 -1.22
N GLY A 201 -13.84 -3.72 -1.96
CA GLY A 201 -12.84 -2.72 -2.31
C GLY A 201 -11.70 -2.66 -1.29
N HIS A 202 -10.71 -1.80 -1.55
CA HIS A 202 -9.51 -1.70 -0.70
C HIS A 202 -9.17 -0.25 -0.38
N GLY A 203 -8.36 -0.03 0.67
CA GLY A 203 -7.87 1.30 1.05
C GLY A 203 -8.87 2.13 1.86
N PRO A 204 -8.82 3.48 1.78
CA PRO A 204 -9.53 4.35 2.71
C PRO A 204 -11.06 4.22 2.73
N SER A 205 -11.69 4.03 1.57
CA SER A 205 -13.15 3.92 1.48
C SER A 205 -13.66 2.65 2.16
N ALA A 206 -12.99 1.52 1.91
CA ALA A 206 -13.33 0.24 2.52
C ALA A 206 -13.07 0.29 4.04
N ALA A 207 -11.97 0.91 4.48
CA ALA A 207 -11.67 1.10 5.91
C ALA A 207 -12.75 1.91 6.66
N LEU A 208 -13.37 2.90 6.02
CA LEU A 208 -14.50 3.63 6.60
C LEU A 208 -15.73 2.74 6.78
N ILE A 209 -16.00 1.84 5.82
CA ILE A 209 -17.11 0.89 5.92
C ILE A 209 -16.85 -0.14 7.02
N GLY A 210 -15.63 -0.69 7.11
CA GLY A 210 -15.22 -1.57 8.20
C GLY A 210 -15.36 -0.90 9.58
N ALA A 211 -15.00 0.39 9.67
CA ALA A 211 -15.20 1.18 10.88
C ALA A 211 -16.68 1.37 11.25
N MET A 212 -17.52 1.66 10.25
CA MET A 212 -18.98 1.76 10.43
C MET A 212 -19.57 0.43 10.90
N PHE A 213 -19.18 -0.67 10.27
CA PHE A 213 -19.60 -2.03 10.66
C PHE A 213 -19.22 -2.32 12.11
N LYS A 214 -17.99 -2.01 12.52
CA LYS A 214 -17.56 -2.11 13.91
C LYS A 214 -18.46 -1.29 14.84
N MET A 215 -18.74 -0.04 14.51
CA MET A 215 -19.61 0.79 15.35
C MET A 215 -21.03 0.22 15.47
N GLN A 216 -21.58 -0.37 14.40
CA GLN A 216 -22.88 -1.06 14.48
C GLN A 216 -22.83 -2.28 15.41
N LEU A 217 -21.73 -3.03 15.42
CA LEU A 217 -21.55 -4.16 16.34
C LEU A 217 -21.54 -3.74 17.81
N PHE A 218 -20.85 -2.65 18.14
CA PHE A 218 -20.77 -2.13 19.51
C PHE A 218 -22.09 -1.53 20.00
N ASN A 219 -22.99 -1.16 19.10
CA ASN A 219 -24.31 -0.64 19.44
C ASN A 219 -25.39 -1.72 19.61
N LEU A 220 -25.04 -3.00 19.42
CA LEU A 220 -25.97 -4.11 19.65
C LEU A 220 -26.31 -4.24 21.14
N VAL A 221 -27.58 -4.56 21.42
CA VAL A 221 -28.02 -4.82 22.80
C VAL A 221 -27.57 -6.22 23.22
N SER A 222 -26.98 -6.33 24.41
CA SER A 222 -26.36 -7.57 24.91
C SER A 222 -27.34 -8.75 24.96
N SER A 223 -28.62 -8.50 25.23
CA SER A 223 -29.63 -9.55 25.35
C SER A 223 -30.10 -10.13 24.01
N MET A 224 -29.69 -9.55 22.87
CA MET A 224 -30.14 -10.00 21.54
C MET A 224 -29.54 -11.36 21.17
N GLY A 225 -30.37 -12.21 20.57
CA GLY A 225 -29.90 -13.46 19.97
C GLY A 225 -29.10 -13.23 18.68
N LEU A 226 -28.36 -14.24 18.21
CA LEU A 226 -27.53 -14.14 17.00
C LEU A 226 -28.29 -13.64 15.76
N ARG A 227 -29.48 -14.20 15.50
CA ARG A 227 -30.32 -13.78 14.36
C ARG A 227 -30.77 -12.33 14.48
N GLU A 228 -31.17 -11.90 15.67
CA GLU A 228 -31.62 -10.52 15.92
C GLU A 228 -30.48 -9.52 15.71
N ARG A 229 -29.27 -9.88 16.19
CA ARG A 229 -28.06 -9.08 15.99
C ARG A 229 -27.76 -8.90 14.51
N VAL A 230 -27.73 -10.00 13.74
CA VAL A 230 -27.45 -9.93 12.30
C VAL A 230 -28.53 -9.13 11.56
N ALA A 231 -29.81 -9.33 11.89
CA ALA A 231 -30.89 -8.54 11.30
C ALA A 231 -30.75 -7.04 11.60
N HIS A 232 -30.30 -6.68 12.80
CA HIS A 232 -30.05 -5.28 13.18
C HIS A 232 -28.85 -4.69 12.43
N LEU A 233 -27.72 -5.42 12.38
CA LEU A 233 -26.53 -5.01 11.61
C LEU A 233 -26.89 -4.78 10.15
N ARG A 234 -27.53 -5.77 9.52
CA ARG A 234 -27.98 -5.73 8.14
C ARG A 234 -28.84 -4.50 7.88
N LYS A 235 -29.93 -4.32 8.63
CA LYS A 235 -30.84 -3.19 8.45
C LYS A 235 -30.12 -1.85 8.56
N ASN A 236 -29.23 -1.68 9.53
CA ASN A 236 -28.55 -0.41 9.71
C ASN A 236 -27.51 -0.17 8.61
N MET A 237 -26.79 -1.20 8.19
CA MET A 237 -25.78 -1.11 7.15
C MET A 237 -26.41 -0.91 5.76
N GLU A 238 -27.52 -1.59 5.42
CA GLU A 238 -28.26 -1.41 4.16
C GLU A 238 -28.74 0.04 3.94
N LEU A 239 -28.94 0.81 5.03
CA LEU A 239 -29.36 2.22 4.95
C LEU A 239 -28.22 3.19 4.64
N VAL A 240 -26.98 2.80 4.90
CA VAL A 240 -25.80 3.69 4.83
C VAL A 240 -24.75 3.24 3.83
N LEU A 241 -24.76 1.97 3.44
CA LEU A 241 -23.90 1.41 2.40
C LEU A 241 -24.25 2.03 1.05
N PRO A 242 -23.26 2.50 0.28
CA PRO A 242 -23.48 2.84 -1.12
C PRO A 242 -23.88 1.59 -1.95
N GLU A 243 -24.59 1.79 -3.06
CA GLU A 243 -25.15 0.70 -3.88
C GLU A 243 -24.09 -0.23 -4.49
N ASP A 244 -22.88 0.27 -4.68
CA ASP A 244 -21.72 -0.42 -5.26
C ASP A 244 -20.87 -1.18 -4.23
N TYR A 245 -21.25 -1.15 -2.95
CA TYR A 245 -20.54 -1.85 -1.87
C TYR A 245 -21.37 -3.01 -1.31
N ALA A 246 -20.66 -4.09 -1.00
CA ALA A 246 -21.17 -5.20 -0.23
C ALA A 246 -20.27 -5.50 0.97
N ILE A 247 -20.82 -6.17 1.97
CA ILE A 247 -20.09 -6.70 3.11
C ILE A 247 -20.39 -8.18 3.21
N THR A 248 -19.36 -9.00 3.01
CA THR A 248 -19.42 -10.42 3.38
C THR A 248 -19.07 -10.54 4.85
N PHE A 249 -19.72 -11.43 5.60
CA PHE A 249 -19.41 -11.58 7.03
C PHE A 249 -19.69 -12.98 7.56
N CYS A 250 -19.04 -13.35 8.66
CA CYS A 250 -19.47 -14.44 9.50
C CYS A 250 -19.51 -13.99 10.96
N TYR A 251 -20.65 -14.22 11.63
CA TYR A 251 -20.82 -13.93 13.05
C TYR A 251 -21.14 -15.25 13.77
N ALA A 252 -20.26 -15.65 14.68
CA ALA A 252 -20.42 -16.78 15.58
C ALA A 252 -20.51 -16.37 17.06
N ILE A 253 -21.26 -17.17 17.83
CA ILE A 253 -21.37 -17.09 19.30
C ILE A 253 -21.11 -18.49 19.86
N LEU A 254 -20.11 -18.60 20.73
CA LEU A 254 -19.78 -19.81 21.48
C LEU A 254 -20.32 -19.70 22.90
N ASP A 255 -21.21 -20.61 23.26
CA ASP A 255 -21.80 -20.70 24.59
C ASP A 255 -20.92 -21.56 25.54
N GLN A 256 -21.23 -21.55 26.84
CA GLN A 256 -20.45 -22.24 27.87
C GLN A 256 -20.50 -23.77 27.75
N ASP A 257 -21.55 -24.30 27.12
CA ASP A 257 -21.70 -25.72 26.80
C ASP A 257 -20.93 -26.14 25.53
N LEU A 258 -20.08 -25.25 25.01
CA LEU A 258 -19.30 -25.40 23.78
C LEU A 258 -20.16 -25.54 22.50
N LYS A 259 -21.43 -25.13 22.55
CA LYS A 259 -22.24 -24.99 21.35
C LYS A 259 -21.87 -23.71 20.62
N LEU A 260 -21.33 -23.85 19.42
CA LEU A 260 -21.06 -22.74 18.51
C LEU A 260 -22.28 -22.54 17.60
N SER A 261 -22.89 -21.36 17.65
CA SER A 261 -23.94 -20.95 16.71
C SER A 261 -23.40 -19.86 15.80
N TYR A 262 -23.65 -19.91 14.49
CA TYR A 262 -23.11 -18.95 13.54
C TYR A 262 -24.06 -18.65 12.38
N ILE A 263 -23.84 -17.49 11.75
CA ILE A 263 -24.46 -17.07 10.50
C ILE A 263 -23.33 -16.66 9.57
N ASN A 264 -23.32 -17.19 8.35
CA ASN A 264 -22.36 -16.83 7.31
C ASN A 264 -23.08 -16.08 6.19
N GLY A 265 -22.90 -14.76 6.11
CA GLY A 265 -23.45 -13.87 5.09
C GLY A 265 -22.52 -13.73 3.89
N GLY A 266 -22.45 -14.75 3.03
CA GLY A 266 -21.69 -14.73 1.77
C GLY A 266 -20.17 -14.70 1.93
N HIS A 267 -19.65 -15.04 3.10
CA HIS A 267 -18.21 -15.04 3.44
C HIS A 267 -17.59 -16.44 3.22
N PRO A 268 -16.25 -16.57 3.09
CA PRO A 268 -15.59 -17.86 3.07
C PRO A 268 -16.05 -18.78 4.20
N ALA A 269 -16.21 -20.07 3.89
CA ALA A 269 -16.78 -21.02 4.84
C ALA A 269 -15.87 -21.21 6.07
N PRO A 270 -16.39 -21.07 7.30
CA PRO A 270 -15.61 -21.33 8.51
C PRO A 270 -15.10 -22.77 8.54
N ILE A 271 -13.93 -22.96 9.13
CA ILE A 271 -13.28 -24.27 9.25
C ILE A 271 -13.31 -24.72 10.71
N VAL A 272 -13.60 -26.00 10.94
CA VAL A 272 -13.45 -26.65 12.25
C VAL A 272 -12.48 -27.81 12.17
N TYR A 273 -11.72 -27.99 13.26
CA TYR A 273 -10.95 -29.21 13.53
C TYR A 273 -11.56 -29.92 14.72
N ILE A 274 -12.00 -31.17 14.53
CA ILE A 274 -12.58 -32.02 15.59
C ILE A 274 -12.07 -33.45 15.37
N ASP A 275 -11.53 -34.08 16.42
CA ASP A 275 -11.06 -35.48 16.38
C ASP A 275 -10.05 -35.83 15.28
N GLY A 276 -9.14 -34.90 14.96
CA GLY A 276 -8.16 -35.15 13.91
C GLY A 276 -8.65 -34.82 12.49
N GLU A 277 -9.92 -34.44 12.32
CA GLU A 277 -10.48 -34.11 11.02
C GLU A 277 -10.77 -32.61 10.90
N THR A 278 -10.39 -32.02 9.76
CA THR A 278 -10.71 -30.64 9.40
C THR A 278 -11.86 -30.61 8.39
N LYS A 279 -12.90 -29.80 8.64
CA LYS A 279 -14.08 -29.70 7.77
C LYS A 279 -14.55 -28.25 7.65
N PHE A 280 -15.11 -27.92 6.49
CA PHE A 280 -15.88 -26.69 6.33
C PHE A 280 -17.24 -26.81 7.01
N LEU A 281 -17.65 -25.74 7.67
CA LEU A 281 -18.98 -25.56 8.20
C LEU A 281 -19.91 -25.06 7.09
N LYS A 282 -21.06 -25.72 6.94
CA LYS A 282 -22.06 -25.39 5.91
C LYS A 282 -23.04 -24.35 6.42
N GLY A 283 -23.37 -23.38 5.59
CA GLY A 283 -24.42 -22.41 5.87
C GLY A 283 -24.19 -21.19 5.01
N MET A 284 -25.26 -20.63 4.46
CA MET A 284 -25.15 -19.44 3.63
C MET A 284 -26.38 -18.57 3.85
N SER A 285 -26.12 -17.31 4.16
CA SER A 285 -27.05 -16.21 4.25
C SER A 285 -26.60 -15.13 3.25
N PRO A 286 -27.48 -14.20 2.87
CA PRO A 286 -27.10 -13.12 1.97
C PRO A 286 -25.96 -12.26 2.56
N MET A 287 -25.07 -11.74 1.72
CA MET A 287 -24.19 -10.62 2.11
C MET A 287 -25.02 -9.36 2.40
N ILE A 288 -24.44 -8.36 3.06
CA ILE A 288 -25.10 -7.05 3.27
C ILE A 288 -24.77 -6.16 2.06
N MET A 289 -25.76 -5.49 1.49
CA MET A 289 -25.58 -4.60 0.33
C MET A 289 -26.34 -3.28 0.56
N GLY A 290 -26.03 -2.21 -0.17
CA GLY A 290 -26.79 -0.94 -0.12
C GLY A 290 -28.22 -1.01 -0.70
N ILE A 291 -28.87 -2.18 -0.68
CA ILE A 291 -30.23 -2.39 -1.18
C ILE A 291 -31.11 -3.02 -0.10
N ASN A 292 -32.30 -2.49 0.09
CA ASN A 292 -33.28 -3.05 1.01
C ASN A 292 -33.84 -4.36 0.44
N PHE A 293 -33.25 -5.48 0.85
CA PHE A 293 -33.67 -6.81 0.45
C PHE A 293 -34.18 -7.60 1.66
N SER A 294 -35.31 -8.30 1.50
CA SER A 294 -35.83 -9.18 2.55
C SER A 294 -34.97 -10.45 2.66
N ALA A 295 -33.82 -10.33 3.30
CA ALA A 295 -32.92 -11.44 3.59
C ALA A 295 -33.48 -12.33 4.71
N THR A 296 -33.30 -13.64 4.59
CA THR A 296 -33.55 -14.59 5.68
C THR A 296 -32.22 -15.20 6.10
N ASP A 297 -31.78 -14.89 7.32
CA ASP A 297 -30.51 -15.41 7.84
C ASP A 297 -30.69 -16.80 8.48
N GLU A 298 -29.92 -17.76 7.99
CA GLU A 298 -29.90 -19.13 8.46
C GLU A 298 -28.93 -19.27 9.63
N VAL A 299 -29.46 -19.62 10.80
CA VAL A 299 -28.63 -19.90 11.98
C VAL A 299 -28.22 -21.36 11.94
N GLN A 300 -26.91 -21.59 11.85
CA GLN A 300 -26.31 -22.91 11.94
C GLN A 300 -25.71 -23.12 13.32
N SER A 301 -25.51 -24.38 13.70
CA SER A 301 -24.82 -24.70 14.95
C SER A 301 -24.00 -25.98 14.85
N VAL A 302 -22.88 -26.01 15.56
CA VAL A 302 -22.02 -27.19 15.73
C VAL A 302 -21.66 -27.34 17.20
N GLN A 303 -21.65 -28.58 17.69
CA GLN A 303 -21.21 -28.88 19.05
C GLN A 303 -19.69 -29.09 19.02
N LEU A 304 -18.96 -28.23 19.72
CA LEU A 304 -17.52 -28.35 19.91
C LEU A 304 -17.21 -29.11 21.21
N LYS A 305 -15.95 -29.49 21.35
CA LYS A 305 -15.41 -30.14 22.56
C LYS A 305 -13.95 -29.73 22.78
N THR A 306 -13.42 -30.00 23.97
CA THR A 306 -12.00 -29.78 24.28
C THR A 306 -11.09 -30.42 23.22
N GLY A 307 -10.08 -29.68 22.77
CA GLY A 307 -9.21 -30.05 21.66
C GLY A 307 -9.75 -29.67 20.27
N SER A 308 -10.95 -29.11 20.18
CA SER A 308 -11.48 -28.58 18.92
C SER A 308 -10.87 -27.24 18.59
N MET A 309 -10.75 -26.93 17.30
CA MET A 309 -10.36 -25.61 16.81
C MET A 309 -11.43 -25.07 15.88
N PHE A 310 -11.70 -23.77 15.95
CA PHE A 310 -12.57 -23.04 15.02
C PHE A 310 -11.78 -21.91 14.38
N PHE A 311 -11.89 -21.77 13.06
CA PHE A 311 -11.09 -20.84 12.27
C PHE A 311 -11.94 -20.16 11.21
N MET A 312 -11.79 -18.84 11.11
CA MET A 312 -12.38 -18.03 10.04
C MET A 312 -11.29 -17.13 9.43
N TYR A 313 -11.46 -16.82 8.16
CA TYR A 313 -10.53 -16.04 7.36
C TYR A 313 -11.31 -15.28 6.30
N THR A 314 -10.80 -14.13 5.88
CA THR A 314 -11.30 -13.39 4.70
C THR A 314 -10.71 -13.95 3.41
N ASP A 315 -11.34 -13.63 2.29
CA ASP A 315 -10.96 -14.13 0.97
C ASP A 315 -9.52 -13.76 0.59
N GLY A 316 -8.98 -12.63 1.06
CA GLY A 316 -7.56 -12.28 0.85
C GLY A 316 -6.55 -13.31 1.36
N ALA A 317 -6.95 -14.23 2.26
CA ALA A 317 -6.15 -15.41 2.61
C ALA A 317 -6.23 -16.51 1.54
N SER A 318 -7.43 -16.87 1.07
CA SER A 318 -7.62 -17.91 0.04
C SER A 318 -7.24 -17.45 -1.37
N GLU A 319 -7.36 -16.16 -1.66
CA GLU A 319 -7.02 -15.52 -2.92
C GLU A 319 -5.59 -14.96 -2.92
N ALA A 320 -4.81 -15.25 -1.87
CA ALA A 320 -3.39 -14.99 -1.87
C ALA A 320 -2.72 -15.69 -3.07
N MET A 321 -1.98 -14.91 -3.88
CA MET A 321 -1.35 -15.39 -5.10
C MET A 321 0.15 -15.63 -4.93
N ASN A 322 0.65 -16.71 -5.52
CA ASN A 322 2.08 -16.93 -5.68
C ASN A 322 2.63 -16.19 -6.93
N PRO A 323 3.96 -16.15 -7.15
CA PRO A 323 4.56 -15.50 -8.32
C PRO A 323 4.16 -16.10 -9.69
N LYS A 324 3.51 -17.27 -9.69
CA LYS A 324 2.96 -17.91 -10.90
C LYS A 324 1.48 -17.58 -11.11
N SER A 325 0.90 -16.68 -10.31
CA SER A 325 -0.53 -16.30 -10.35
C SER A 325 -1.47 -17.46 -10.01
N GLU A 326 -1.03 -18.39 -9.15
CA GLU A 326 -1.88 -19.45 -8.60
C GLU A 326 -2.38 -19.03 -7.22
N TYR A 327 -3.66 -19.26 -6.95
CA TYR A 327 -4.32 -18.98 -5.66
C TYR A 327 -4.13 -20.11 -4.66
N ILE A 328 -4.15 -19.79 -3.35
CA ILE A 328 -4.21 -20.81 -2.29
C ILE A 328 -5.51 -21.61 -2.36
N THR A 329 -6.63 -20.97 -2.69
CA THR A 329 -8.01 -21.49 -2.67
C THR A 329 -8.53 -21.82 -1.26
N GLU A 330 -9.85 -21.96 -1.11
CA GLU A 330 -10.44 -22.38 0.18
C GLU A 330 -9.91 -23.76 0.64
N ASP A 331 -9.78 -24.72 -0.28
CA ASP A 331 -9.26 -26.06 0.04
C ASP A 331 -7.79 -26.00 0.50
N GLY A 332 -6.97 -25.15 -0.11
CA GLY A 332 -5.60 -24.90 0.36
C GLY A 332 -5.56 -24.26 1.75
N MET A 333 -6.47 -23.33 2.04
CA MET A 333 -6.61 -22.76 3.39
C MET A 333 -6.98 -23.82 4.43
N LYS A 334 -7.86 -24.76 4.08
CA LYS A 334 -8.19 -25.92 4.94
C LYS A 334 -6.98 -26.81 5.22
N GLU A 335 -6.15 -27.07 4.21
CA GLU A 335 -4.91 -27.84 4.35
C GLU A 335 -3.88 -27.11 5.21
N ILE A 336 -3.61 -25.83 4.94
CA ILE A 336 -2.72 -24.98 5.73
C ILE A 336 -3.15 -24.97 7.20
N PHE A 337 -4.44 -24.78 7.47
CA PHE A 337 -4.98 -24.80 8.82
C PHE A 337 -4.79 -26.18 9.48
N HIS A 338 -5.11 -27.27 8.78
CA HIS A 338 -4.96 -28.64 9.29
C HIS A 338 -3.51 -28.96 9.71
N GLU A 339 -2.55 -28.62 8.86
CA GLU A 339 -1.13 -28.81 9.17
C GLU A 339 -0.66 -27.92 10.33
N SER A 340 -1.17 -26.68 10.40
CA SER A 340 -0.84 -25.74 11.47
C SER A 340 -1.30 -26.27 12.83
N VAL A 341 -2.52 -26.81 12.91
CA VAL A 341 -3.04 -27.49 14.11
C VAL A 341 -2.13 -28.67 14.50
N LYS A 342 -1.71 -29.51 13.54
CA LYS A 342 -0.84 -30.66 13.80
C LYS A 342 0.56 -30.29 14.29
N SER A 343 1.07 -29.12 13.91
CA SER A 343 2.40 -28.66 14.32
C SER A 343 2.50 -28.34 15.82
N GLY A 344 1.37 -28.12 16.51
CA GLY A 344 1.32 -27.79 17.94
C GLY A 344 1.88 -26.41 18.31
N THR A 345 2.17 -25.56 17.32
CA THR A 345 2.64 -24.18 17.50
C THR A 345 1.47 -23.19 17.63
N ASP A 346 1.75 -21.90 17.76
CA ASP A 346 0.71 -20.87 17.72
C ASP A 346 0.03 -20.84 16.34
N ILE A 347 -1.23 -21.25 16.27
CA ILE A 347 -1.89 -21.62 15.01
C ILE A 347 -2.00 -20.44 14.05
N LEU A 348 -2.46 -19.27 14.50
CA LEU A 348 -2.65 -18.11 13.61
C LEU A 348 -1.34 -17.60 13.00
N PRO A 349 -0.27 -17.35 13.78
CA PRO A 349 1.03 -16.98 13.21
C PRO A 349 1.57 -18.04 12.23
N THR A 350 1.37 -19.32 12.51
CA THR A 350 1.81 -20.40 11.61
C THR A 350 1.03 -20.40 10.30
N VAL A 351 -0.29 -20.18 10.34
CA VAL A 351 -1.12 -20.02 9.13
C VAL A 351 -0.65 -18.81 8.32
N GLN A 352 -0.48 -17.65 8.98
CA GLN A 352 0.02 -16.43 8.32
C GLN A 352 1.36 -16.66 7.63
N ASN A 353 2.34 -17.25 8.33
CA ASN A 353 3.66 -17.51 7.76
C ASN A 353 3.58 -18.42 6.53
N LYS A 354 2.76 -19.46 6.55
CA LYS A 354 2.56 -20.34 5.39
C LYS A 354 1.95 -19.62 4.19
N ILE A 355 1.00 -18.71 4.42
CA ILE A 355 0.42 -17.88 3.36
C ILE A 355 1.50 -16.96 2.77
N LEU A 356 2.29 -16.28 3.61
CA LEU A 356 3.37 -15.40 3.17
C LEU A 356 4.48 -16.18 2.42
N GLU A 357 4.82 -17.39 2.89
CA GLU A 357 5.76 -18.28 2.20
C GLU A 357 5.24 -18.70 0.82
N PHE A 358 3.94 -18.97 0.69
CA PHE A 358 3.30 -19.27 -0.60
C PHE A 358 3.37 -18.09 -1.57
N CYS A 359 3.15 -16.87 -1.07
CA CYS A 359 3.28 -15.65 -1.88
C CYS A 359 4.73 -15.32 -2.29
N GLY A 360 5.72 -15.74 -1.49
CA GLY A 360 7.14 -15.52 -1.77
C GLY A 360 7.50 -14.04 -1.76
N SER A 361 7.97 -13.50 -2.89
CA SER A 361 8.25 -12.06 -3.04
C SER A 361 7.02 -11.22 -3.37
N SER A 362 5.89 -11.85 -3.70
CA SER A 362 4.62 -11.15 -3.89
C SER A 362 4.05 -10.81 -2.51
N THR A 363 3.55 -9.59 -2.32
CA THR A 363 2.66 -9.30 -1.18
C THR A 363 1.28 -9.91 -1.46
N PRO A 364 0.47 -10.22 -0.42
CA PRO A 364 -0.95 -10.52 -0.63
C PRO A 364 -1.60 -9.45 -1.52
N SER A 365 -2.60 -9.84 -2.31
CA SER A 365 -3.29 -8.93 -3.24
C SER A 365 -4.52 -8.25 -2.62
N ASP A 366 -4.93 -8.69 -1.43
CA ASP A 366 -6.04 -8.13 -0.68
C ASP A 366 -5.80 -8.19 0.83
N ASP A 367 -6.65 -7.51 1.59
CA ASP A 367 -6.63 -7.52 3.04
C ASP A 367 -6.83 -8.94 3.57
N MET A 368 -6.17 -9.27 4.67
CA MET A 368 -6.28 -10.59 5.28
C MET A 368 -6.63 -10.44 6.75
N ALA A 369 -7.86 -10.78 7.12
CA ALA A 369 -8.25 -10.95 8.51
C ALA A 369 -8.47 -12.42 8.84
N MET A 370 -8.08 -12.82 10.05
CA MET A 370 -8.18 -14.19 10.52
C MET A 370 -8.52 -14.25 12.00
N VAL A 371 -9.27 -15.26 12.41
CA VAL A 371 -9.56 -15.55 13.82
C VAL A 371 -9.53 -17.04 14.10
N CYS A 372 -8.91 -17.41 15.21
CA CYS A 372 -8.82 -18.79 15.66
C CYS A 372 -9.24 -18.91 17.12
N ILE A 373 -10.12 -19.88 17.40
CA ILE A 373 -10.56 -20.26 18.73
C ILE A 373 -10.10 -21.69 19.02
N GLN A 374 -9.43 -21.88 20.15
CA GLN A 374 -8.84 -23.15 20.59
C GLN A 374 -9.47 -23.57 21.92
N LEU A 375 -10.10 -24.75 21.97
CA LEU A 375 -10.89 -25.24 23.11
C LEU A 375 -10.18 -26.25 24.00
#